data_AF-A0A847I603-F1
#
_entry.id   AF-A0A847I603-F1
#
_cell.length_a   1.000
_cell.length_b   1.000
_cell.length_c   1.000
_cell.angle_alpha   90.00
_cell.angle_beta   90.00
_cell.angle_gamma   90.00
#
_symmetry.space_group_name_H-M   'P 1'
#
loop_
_entity.id
_entity.type
_entity.pdbx_description
1 polymer ?
#
loop_
_entity_poly.entity_id
_entity_poly.type
_entity_poly.pdbx_seq_one_letter_code
_entity_poly.pdbx_strand_id
1 'polypeptide(L)' 'WIDPHLPRNWTALRFPFVWRGQPLSITIEHGRISVEHRGDRPVDAQILGRPVRLEPGRRADF' A
#
# COMPACT_ATOMS: atom_id res chain seq x y z
N TRP A 1 1.55 3.78 -9.23
CA TRP A 1 1.99 2.40 -9.53
C TRP A 1 2.94 1.98 -8.42
N ILE A 2 2.64 0.87 -7.73
CA ILE A 2 3.45 0.35 -6.62
C ILE A 2 3.85 -1.09 -6.98
N ASP A 3 5.15 -1.31 -7.22
CA ASP A 3 5.77 -2.62 -7.50
C ASP A 3 7.07 -2.78 -6.70
N PRO A 4 6.96 -3.06 -5.38
CA PRO A 4 8.09 -3.02 -4.48
C PRO A 4 8.79 -4.38 -4.42
N HIS A 5 10.10 -4.37 -4.58
CA HIS A 5 10.97 -5.53 -4.35
C HIS A 5 11.65 -5.39 -2.98
N LEU A 6 11.35 -6.32 -2.06
CA LEU A 6 12.00 -6.37 -0.75
C LEU A 6 13.39 -7.02 -0.88
N PRO A 7 14.48 -6.39 -0.40
CA PRO A 7 15.79 -7.02 -0.35
C PRO A 7 15.75 -8.32 0.46
N ARG A 8 16.51 -9.35 0.03
CA ARG A 8 16.47 -10.70 0.63
C ARG A 8 16.75 -10.74 2.13
N ASN A 9 17.50 -9.78 2.65
CA ASN A 9 17.89 -9.71 4.06
C ASN A 9 16.94 -8.87 4.92
N TRP A 10 15.83 -8.36 4.35
CA TRP A 10 14.88 -7.51 5.08
C TRP A 10 13.62 -8.29 5.39
N THR A 11 13.19 -8.29 6.66
CA THR A 11 11.94 -8.96 7.05
C THR A 11 10.72 -8.20 6.53
N ALA A 12 10.76 -6.86 6.60
CA ALA A 12 9.68 -6.00 6.14
C ALA A 12 10.18 -4.57 5.86
N LEU A 13 9.47 -3.86 4.99
CA LEU A 13 9.59 -2.42 4.78
C LEU A 13 8.25 -1.76 5.11
N ARG A 14 8.26 -0.74 5.97
CA ARG A 14 7.06 0.00 6.40
C ARG A 14 7.30 1.49 6.23
N PHE A 15 6.41 2.16 5.50
CA PHE A 15 6.51 3.61 5.32
C PHE A 15 5.15 4.28 5.12
N PRO A 16 4.99 5.51 5.61
CA PRO A 16 3.85 6.35 5.23
C PRO A 16 4.04 6.86 3.79
N PHE A 17 2.94 6.97 3.06
CA PHE A 17 2.90 7.52 1.72
C PHE A 17 1.67 8.39 1.56
N VAL A 18 1.84 9.65 1.17
CA VAL A 18 0.72 10.57 0.97
C VAL A 18 0.46 10.73 -0.51
N TRP A 19 -0.75 10.37 -0.95
CA TRP A 19 -1.18 10.52 -2.34
C TRP A 19 -2.37 11.46 -2.43
N ARG A 20 -2.22 12.59 -3.14
CA ARG A 20 -3.30 13.60 -3.29
C ARG A 20 -3.94 14.02 -1.95
N GLY A 21 -3.11 14.13 -0.91
CA GLY A 21 -3.55 14.47 0.45
C GLY A 21 -4.25 13.33 1.19
N GLN A 22 -4.16 12.09 0.71
CA GLN A 22 -4.68 10.90 1.39
C GLN A 22 -3.51 10.10 1.96
N PRO A 23 -3.37 10.00 3.29
CA PRO A 23 -2.30 9.23 3.91
C PRO A 23 -2.58 7.72 3.79
N LEU A 24 -1.61 7.01 3.25
CA LEU A 24 -1.56 5.56 3.16
C LEU A 24 -0.40 5.06 4.03
N SER A 25 -0.59 3.91 4.67
CA SER A 25 0.49 3.17 5.33
C SER A 25 0.78 1.91 4.53
N ILE A 26 1.99 1.84 3.96
CA ILE A 26 2.43 0.72 3.14
C ILE A 26 3.29 -0.20 3.99
N THR A 27 2.99 -1.50 3.96
CA THR A 27 3.84 -2.56 4.51
C THR A 27 4.13 -3.57 3.42
N ILE A 28 5.40 -3.89 3.23
CA ILE A 28 5.87 -4.90 2.28
C ILE A 28 6.62 -5.97 3.07
N GLU A 29 6.17 -7.20 2.94
CA GLU A 29 6.79 -8.41 3.48
C GLU A 29 7.09 -9.36 2.31
N HIS A 30 7.85 -10.42 2.54
CA HIS A 30 8.11 -11.41 1.50
C HIS A 30 6.79 -12.05 1.03
N GLY A 31 6.39 -11.74 -0.22
CA GLY A 31 5.18 -12.27 -0.84
C GLY A 31 3.86 -11.63 -0.40
N ARG A 32 3.89 -10.50 0.32
CA ARG A 32 2.68 -9.77 0.73
C ARG A 32 2.89 -8.27 0.72
N ILE A 33 1.92 -7.54 0.20
CA ILE A 33 1.81 -6.09 0.35
C ILE A 33 0.52 -5.77 1.09
N SER A 34 0.63 -4.95 2.14
CA SER A 34 -0.52 -4.41 2.84
C SER A 34 -0.56 -2.90 2.65
N VAL A 35 -1.74 -2.40 2.29
CA VAL A 35 -2.01 -0.96 2.20
C VAL A 35 -3.17 -0.62 3.13
N GLU A 36 -2.90 0.23 4.10
CA GLU A 36 -3.91 0.79 4.99
C GLU A 36 -4.21 2.23 4.59
N HIS A 37 -5.48 2.53 4.28
CA HIS A 37 -5.93 3.87 3.94
C HIS A 37 -6.33 4.64 5.20
N ARG A 38 -5.52 5.62 5.59
CA ARG A 38 -5.75 6.46 6.78
C ARG A 38 -6.36 7.83 6.46
N GLY A 39 -6.64 8.09 5.18
CA GLY A 39 -7.37 9.27 4.74
C GLY A 39 -8.89 9.13 4.80
N ASP A 40 -9.58 10.08 4.19
CA ASP A 40 -11.02 10.32 4.28
C ASP A 40 -11.76 10.16 2.94
N ARG A 41 -11.05 10.02 1.81
CA ARG A 41 -11.63 9.84 0.48
C ARG A 41 -11.03 8.64 -0.25
N PRO A 42 -11.79 7.94 -1.10
CA PRO A 42 -11.29 6.79 -1.84
C PRO A 42 -10.11 7.12 -2.76
N VAL A 43 -9.20 6.15 -2.92
CA VAL A 43 -8.04 6.24 -3.82
C VAL A 43 -8.05 5.08 -4.80
N ASP A 44 -8.10 5.41 -6.09
CA ASP A 44 -7.83 4.45 -7.16
C ASP A 44 -6.32 4.29 -7.34
N ALA A 45 -5.84 3.05 -7.26
CA ALA A 45 -4.42 2.69 -7.32
C ALA A 45 -4.19 1.46 -8.19
N GLN A 46 -2.92 1.22 -8.53
CA GLN A 46 -2.48 -0.02 -9.16
C GLN A 46 -1.38 -0.64 -8.30
N ILE A 47 -1.66 -1.82 -7.76
CA ILE A 47 -0.80 -2.58 -6.85
C ILE A 47 -0.50 -3.92 -7.49
N LEU A 48 0.79 -4.26 -7.69
CA LEU A 48 1.20 -5.49 -8.39
C LEU A 48 0.51 -5.67 -9.76
N GLY A 49 0.36 -4.57 -10.50
CA GLY A 49 -0.34 -4.54 -11.79
C GLY A 49 -1.86 -4.62 -11.71
N ARG A 50 -2.46 -4.89 -10.55
CA ARG A 50 -3.92 -5.00 -10.36
C ARG A 50 -4.53 -3.64 -10.03
N PRO A 51 -5.58 -3.20 -10.75
CA PRO A 51 -6.33 -2.00 -10.38
C PRO A 51 -7.11 -2.26 -9.09
N VAL A 52 -7.02 -1.35 -8.14
CA VAL A 52 -7.67 -1.45 -6.83
C VAL A 52 -8.21 -0.10 -6.40
N ARG A 53 -9.40 -0.11 -5.84
CA ARG A 53 -9.97 1.03 -5.13
C ARG A 53 -9.80 0.85 -3.63
N LEU A 54 -9.03 1.73 -3.00
CA LEU A 54 -8.80 1.74 -1.56
C LEU A 54 -9.83 2.65 -0.89
N GLU A 55 -10.67 2.07 -0.05
CA GLU A 55 -11.68 2.81 0.70
C GLU A 55 -11.10 3.36 2.02
N PRO A 56 -11.53 4.55 2.48
CA PRO A 56 -11.11 5.14 3.74
C PRO A 56 -11.24 4.20 4.95
N GLY A 57 -10.24 4.19 5.82
CA GLY A 57 -10.20 3.38 7.03
C GLY A 57 -10.03 1.87 6.78
N ARG A 58 -9.86 1.42 5.52
CA ARG A 58 -9.68 0.01 5.19
C ARG A 58 -8.21 -0.35 5.01
N ARG A 59 -7.91 -1.59 5.36
CA ARG A 59 -6.68 -2.28 4.99
C ARG A 59 -7.00 -3.29 3.89
N ALA A 60 -6.16 -3.32 2.87
CA ALA A 60 -6.19 -4.33 1.82
C ALA A 60 -4.83 -5.03 1.76
N ASP A 61 -4.86 -6.32 1.45
CA ASP A 61 -3.70 -7.20 1.33
C ASP A 61 -3.62 -7.77 -0.09
N PHE A 62 -2.41 -7.85 -0.65
CA PHE A 62 -2.12 -8.26 -2.02
C PHE A 62 -0.94 -9.23 -2.06
#